data_AF-A0A7V2RWX3-F1
#
_entry.id   AF-A0A7V2RWX3-F1
#
_cell.length_a   1.000
_cell.length_b   1.000
_cell.length_c   1.000
_cell.angle_alpha   90.00
_cell.angle_beta   90.00
_cell.angle_gamma   90.00
#
_symmetry.space_group_name_H-M   'P 1'
#
loop_
_entity.id
_entity.type
_entity.pdbx_description
1 polymer ?
#
loop_
_entity_poly.entity_id
_entity_poly.type
_entity_poly.pdbx_seq_one_letter_code
_entity_poly.pdbx_strand_id
1 'polypeptide(L)'
;EGLNFEFEEVDSTTFPTDFDPLHPNELEALLRWMAVSRQELVDLVRDLPEEALTWKPDDDNRSIRDILFHLAEADVWYTDRLKQWPEAPLFRLAAARSVALERLRAASNTDAGIVTTHDGEEWTPRKIVRRMLEHEREHIQQIRAMLAEMAAKK
;
A
#
# COMPACT_ATOMS: atom_id res chain seq x y z
N GLU A 1 -28.16 23.44 -30.73
CA GLU A 1 -27.53 22.95 -29.49
C GLU A 1 -26.26 22.21 -29.88
N GLY A 2 -25.11 22.67 -29.40
CA GLY A 2 -23.83 22.04 -29.69
C GLY A 2 -23.56 20.95 -28.66
N LEU A 3 -23.16 19.76 -29.12
CA LEU A 3 -22.65 18.71 -28.23
C LEU A 3 -21.35 19.21 -27.59
N ASN A 4 -21.35 19.30 -26.26
CA ASN A 4 -20.16 19.61 -25.49
C ASN A 4 -19.49 18.28 -25.11
N PHE A 5 -18.32 18.01 -25.66
CA PHE A 5 -17.53 16.85 -25.30
C PHE A 5 -16.50 17.28 -24.27
N GLU A 6 -16.58 16.71 -23.08
CA GLU A 6 -15.49 16.77 -22.10
C GLU A 6 -14.52 15.64 -22.43
N PHE A 7 -13.28 16.01 -22.76
CA PHE A 7 -12.20 15.06 -22.97
C PHE A 7 -11.32 15.08 -21.73
N GLU A 8 -11.12 13.91 -21.13
CA GLU A 8 -10.17 13.71 -20.03
C GLU A 8 -8.94 13.01 -20.56
N GLU A 9 -7.78 13.65 -20.43
CA GLU A 9 -6.50 13.06 -20.80
C GLU A 9 -6.13 12.00 -19.75
N VAL A 10 -6.17 10.74 -20.16
CA VAL A 10 -5.79 9.60 -19.31
C VAL A 10 -4.30 9.30 -19.44
N ASP A 11 -3.70 8.90 -18.31
CA ASP A 11 -2.33 8.38 -18.28
C ASP A 11 -2.16 7.27 -19.32
N SER A 12 -1.03 7.28 -20.02
CA SER A 12 -0.62 6.31 -21.06
C SER A 12 -0.69 4.84 -20.65
N THR A 13 -0.85 4.56 -19.35
CA THR A 13 -0.92 3.20 -18.79
C THR A 13 -2.35 2.73 -18.45
N THR A 14 -3.36 3.61 -18.54
CA THR A 14 -4.77 3.25 -18.28
C THR A 14 -5.53 3.15 -19.60
N PHE A 15 -6.12 1.99 -19.86
CA PHE A 15 -6.93 1.78 -21.05
C PHE A 15 -8.35 2.32 -20.84
N PRO A 16 -9.03 2.81 -21.89
CA PRO A 16 -10.42 3.27 -21.77
C PRO A 16 -11.40 2.24 -21.19
N THR A 17 -11.15 0.94 -21.38
CA THR A 17 -11.97 -0.15 -20.82
C THR A 17 -11.74 -0.38 -19.32
N ASP A 18 -10.66 0.15 -18.74
CA ASP A 18 -10.41 0.01 -17.29
C ASP A 18 -11.41 0.83 -16.45
N PHE A 19 -12.15 1.76 -17.08
CA PHE A 19 -13.24 2.51 -16.46
C PHE A 19 -14.57 1.75 -16.46
N ASP A 20 -14.68 0.64 -17.20
CA ASP A 20 -15.91 -0.15 -17.22
C ASP A 20 -16.11 -0.83 -15.84
N PRO A 21 -17.34 -0.87 -15.31
CA PRO A 21 -17.60 -1.54 -14.05
C PRO A 21 -17.26 -3.03 -14.13
N LEU A 22 -16.39 -3.51 -13.24
CA LEU A 22 -16.09 -4.92 -13.15
C LEU A 22 -17.31 -5.70 -12.63
N HIS A 23 -17.96 -6.46 -13.51
CA HIS A 23 -19.17 -7.21 -13.16
C HIS A 23 -18.85 -8.45 -12.30
N PRO A 24 -19.75 -8.90 -11.41
CA PRO A 24 -19.46 -10.01 -10.49
C PRO A 24 -19.05 -11.32 -11.18
N ASN A 25 -19.69 -11.67 -12.30
CA ASN A 25 -19.36 -12.87 -13.08
C ASN A 25 -18.00 -12.77 -13.77
N GLU A 26 -17.63 -11.58 -14.22
CA GLU A 26 -16.32 -11.29 -14.81
C GLU A 26 -15.23 -11.37 -13.73
N LEU A 27 -15.45 -10.75 -12.57
CA LEU A 27 -14.55 -10.83 -11.42
C LEU A 27 -14.25 -12.30 -11.05
N GLU A 28 -15.27 -13.15 -10.94
CA GLU A 28 -15.08 -14.57 -10.63
C GLU A 28 -14.25 -15.31 -11.69
N ALA A 29 -14.37 -14.95 -12.97
CA ALA A 29 -13.54 -15.50 -14.03
C ALA A 29 -12.08 -15.04 -13.90
N LEU A 30 -11.85 -13.75 -13.66
CA LEU A 30 -10.51 -13.18 -13.45
C LEU A 30 -9.83 -13.78 -12.20
N LEU A 31 -10.56 -13.94 -11.10
CA LEU A 31 -10.05 -14.59 -9.88
C LEU A 31 -9.59 -16.03 -10.15
N ARG A 32 -10.31 -16.79 -11.00
CA ARG A 32 -9.86 -18.13 -11.41
C ARG A 32 -8.59 -18.06 -12.25
N TRP A 33 -8.46 -17.10 -13.16
CA TRP A 33 -7.23 -16.92 -13.94
C TRP A 33 -6.06 -16.55 -13.04
N MET A 34 -6.26 -15.68 -12.05
CA MET A 34 -5.25 -15.36 -11.03
C MET A 34 -4.82 -16.61 -10.26
N ALA A 35 -5.76 -17.47 -9.86
CA ALA A 35 -5.46 -18.71 -9.16
C ALA A 35 -4.62 -19.68 -10.03
N VAL A 36 -4.98 -19.84 -11.30
CA VAL A 36 -4.20 -20.67 -12.25
C VAL A 36 -2.79 -20.11 -12.42
N SER A 37 -2.64 -18.81 -12.66
CA SER A 37 -1.32 -18.16 -12.81
C SER A 37 -0.46 -18.31 -11.55
N ARG A 38 -1.05 -18.16 -10.35
CA ARG A 38 -0.33 -18.40 -9.09
C ARG A 38 0.11 -19.85 -8.96
N GLN A 39 -0.73 -20.80 -9.34
CA GLN A 39 -0.40 -22.23 -9.29
C GLN A 39 0.76 -22.56 -10.24
N GLU A 40 0.76 -22.02 -11.47
CA GLU A 40 1.87 -22.19 -12.42
C GLU A 40 3.19 -21.65 -11.86
N LEU A 41 3.18 -20.45 -11.25
CA LEU A 41 4.37 -19.89 -10.59
C LEU A 41 4.85 -20.79 -9.45
N VAL A 42 3.95 -21.27 -8.59
CA VAL A 42 4.30 -22.13 -7.46
C VAL A 42 4.90 -23.45 -7.97
N ASP A 43 4.28 -24.10 -8.95
CA ASP A 43 4.80 -25.35 -9.51
C ASP A 43 6.16 -25.18 -10.19
N LEU A 44 6.43 -24.00 -10.77
CA LEU A 44 7.74 -23.65 -11.33
C LEU A 44 8.84 -23.54 -10.26
N VAL A 45 8.54 -23.01 -9.06
CA VAL A 45 9.57 -22.65 -8.07
C VAL A 45 9.64 -23.57 -6.85
N ARG A 46 8.60 -24.37 -6.58
CA ARG A 46 8.43 -25.10 -5.30
C ARG A 46 9.55 -26.10 -4.98
N ASP A 47 10.16 -26.70 -5.99
CA ASP A 47 11.18 -27.74 -5.83
C ASP A 47 12.59 -27.23 -6.19
N LEU A 48 12.75 -25.91 -6.36
CA LEU A 48 14.05 -25.33 -6.64
C LEU A 48 14.95 -25.37 -5.39
N PRO A 49 16.24 -25.71 -5.57
CA PRO A 49 17.20 -25.65 -4.47
C PRO A 49 17.50 -24.18 -4.10
N GLU A 50 17.94 -23.96 -2.85
CA GLU A 50 18.23 -22.62 -2.30
C GLU A 50 19.26 -21.84 -3.14
N GLU A 51 20.22 -22.55 -3.73
CA GLU A 51 21.23 -21.99 -4.60
C GLU A 51 20.58 -21.37 -5.86
N ALA A 52 19.54 -22.02 -6.42
CA ALA A 52 18.81 -21.48 -7.57
C ALA A 52 17.96 -20.26 -7.18
N LEU A 53 17.38 -20.25 -5.97
CA LEU A 53 16.57 -19.14 -5.49
C LEU A 53 17.38 -17.86 -5.26
N THR A 54 18.65 -18.01 -4.87
CA THR A 54 19.55 -16.91 -4.51
C THR A 54 20.52 -16.51 -5.63
N TRP A 55 20.70 -17.36 -6.64
CA TRP A 55 21.55 -17.07 -7.80
C TRP A 55 21.04 -15.87 -8.60
N LYS A 56 22.01 -15.12 -9.16
CA LYS A 56 21.78 -13.98 -10.04
C LYS A 56 22.63 -14.11 -11.31
N PRO A 57 22.10 -13.76 -12.49
CA PRO A 57 22.88 -13.71 -13.73
C PRO A 57 24.07 -12.73 -13.67
N ASP A 58 23.84 -11.55 -13.09
CA ASP A 58 24.81 -10.49 -12.83
C ASP A 58 24.31 -9.58 -11.68
N ASP A 59 25.11 -8.59 -11.29
CA ASP A 59 24.80 -7.68 -10.18
C ASP A 59 23.60 -6.74 -10.44
N ASP A 60 23.24 -6.52 -11.72
CA ASP A 60 22.12 -5.66 -12.11
C ASP A 60 20.78 -6.42 -12.14
N ASN A 61 20.82 -7.76 -12.07
CA ASN A 61 19.63 -8.61 -12.11
C ASN A 61 19.10 -9.02 -10.73
N ARG A 62 17.79 -9.26 -10.66
CA ARG A 62 17.11 -9.79 -9.48
C ARG A 62 17.27 -11.31 -9.40
N SER A 63 17.40 -11.85 -8.18
CA SER A 63 17.29 -13.29 -7.97
C SER A 63 15.84 -13.75 -8.07
N ILE A 64 15.60 -15.07 -8.17
CA ILE A 64 14.23 -15.62 -8.13
C ILE A 64 13.55 -15.24 -6.81
N ARG A 65 14.28 -15.28 -5.69
CA ARG A 65 13.79 -14.83 -4.38
C ARG A 65 13.33 -13.37 -4.43
N ASP A 66 14.14 -12.48 -4.98
CA ASP A 66 13.81 -11.06 -5.10
C ASP A 66 12.56 -10.84 -5.96
N ILE A 67 12.37 -11.62 -7.02
CA ILE A 67 11.17 -11.60 -7.87
C ILE A 67 9.94 -12.07 -7.09
N LEU A 68 10.03 -13.18 -6.34
CA LEU A 68 8.92 -13.70 -5.54
C LEU A 68 8.50 -12.70 -4.46
N PHE A 69 9.46 -12.06 -3.78
CA PHE A 69 9.16 -10.97 -2.84
C PHE A 69 8.50 -9.79 -3.55
N HIS A 70 9.02 -9.37 -4.70
CA HIS A 70 8.44 -8.29 -5.48
C HIS A 70 6.99 -8.57 -5.88
N LEU A 71 6.66 -9.80 -6.31
CA LEU A 71 5.28 -10.19 -6.64
C LEU A 71 4.35 -10.13 -5.43
N ALA A 72 4.81 -10.64 -4.28
CA ALA A 72 4.03 -10.58 -3.04
C ALA A 72 3.79 -9.13 -2.59
N GLU A 73 4.80 -8.27 -2.70
CA GLU A 73 4.68 -6.83 -2.41
C GLU A 73 3.73 -6.13 -3.40
N ALA A 74 3.79 -6.51 -4.69
CA ALA A 74 2.94 -5.96 -5.72
C ALA A 74 1.45 -6.27 -5.47
N ASP A 75 1.10 -7.50 -5.07
CA ASP A 75 -0.28 -7.87 -4.72
C ASP A 75 -0.86 -6.94 -3.64
N VAL A 76 -0.07 -6.68 -2.58
CA VAL A 76 -0.46 -5.78 -1.49
C VAL A 76 -0.51 -4.33 -2.00
N TRP A 77 0.45 -3.92 -2.83
CA TRP A 77 0.52 -2.59 -3.38
C TRP A 77 -0.70 -2.26 -4.25
N TYR A 78 -1.09 -3.15 -5.19
CA TYR A 78 -2.25 -2.97 -6.06
C TYR A 78 -3.54 -2.85 -5.27
N THR A 79 -3.77 -3.76 -4.33
CA THR A 79 -5.00 -3.78 -3.53
C THR A 79 -5.11 -2.60 -2.56
N ASP A 80 -3.99 -1.98 -2.16
CA ASP A 80 -3.99 -0.75 -1.37
C ASP A 80 -4.67 0.43 -2.08
N ARG A 81 -4.66 0.46 -3.42
CA ARG A 81 -5.31 1.53 -4.23
C ARG A 81 -6.83 1.42 -4.21
N LEU A 82 -7.37 0.23 -3.95
CA LEU A 82 -8.81 -0.01 -3.84
C LEU A 82 -9.37 0.37 -2.46
N LYS A 83 -8.52 0.72 -1.49
CA LYS A 83 -8.97 1.06 -0.14
C LYS A 83 -9.78 2.34 -0.15
N GLN A 84 -11.08 2.19 0.12
CA GLN A 84 -11.96 3.31 0.38
C GLN A 84 -11.86 3.71 1.86
N TRP A 85 -11.51 4.97 2.08
CA TRP A 85 -11.45 5.56 3.42
C TRP A 85 -12.65 6.47 3.62
N PRO A 86 -13.21 6.58 4.85
CA PRO A 86 -14.29 7.51 5.14
C PRO A 86 -13.94 8.94 4.68
N GLU A 87 -14.90 9.64 4.07
CA GLU A 87 -14.72 11.05 3.66
C GLU A 87 -14.68 11.99 4.87
N ALA A 88 -15.54 11.73 5.85
CA ALA A 88 -15.62 12.51 7.07
C ALA A 88 -14.30 12.44 7.87
N PRO A 89 -13.64 13.60 8.14
CA PRO A 89 -12.26 13.61 8.66
C PRO A 89 -12.04 12.84 9.96
N LEU A 90 -12.98 12.93 10.90
CA LEU A 90 -12.87 12.24 12.20
C LEU A 90 -12.98 10.73 12.06
N PHE A 91 -13.88 10.24 11.20
CA PHE A 91 -14.00 8.81 10.92
C PHE A 91 -12.77 8.29 10.16
N ARG A 92 -12.22 9.08 9.23
CA ARG A 92 -10.98 8.76 8.54
C ARG A 92 -9.80 8.63 9.49
N LEU A 93 -9.65 9.59 10.41
CA LEU A 93 -8.61 9.58 11.43
C LEU A 93 -8.71 8.35 12.34
N ALA A 94 -9.92 8.02 12.78
CA ALA A 94 -10.18 6.83 13.61
C ALA A 94 -9.83 5.54 12.87
N ALA A 95 -10.28 5.39 11.62
CA ALA A 95 -10.00 4.21 10.79
C ALA A 95 -8.48 4.03 10.57
N ALA A 96 -7.77 5.11 10.22
CA ALA A 96 -6.33 5.06 10.01
C ALA A 96 -5.57 4.69 11.29
N ARG A 97 -5.99 5.24 12.45
CA ARG A 97 -5.40 4.89 13.75
C ARG A 97 -5.61 3.41 14.09
N SER A 98 -6.78 2.83 13.81
CA SER A 98 -7.05 1.41 14.06
C SER A 98 -6.08 0.51 13.29
N VAL A 99 -5.89 0.76 11.99
CA VAL A 99 -4.95 0.01 11.15
C VAL A 99 -3.51 0.14 11.67
N ALA A 100 -3.09 1.36 12.06
CA ALA A 100 -1.75 1.57 12.62
C ALA A 100 -1.54 0.80 13.94
N LEU A 101 -2.54 0.77 14.82
CA LEU A 101 -2.48 0.05 16.09
C LEU A 101 -2.43 -1.46 15.89
N GLU A 102 -3.17 -2.02 14.93
CA GLU A 102 -3.10 -3.45 14.60
C GLU A 102 -1.70 -3.85 14.13
N ARG A 103 -1.11 -3.07 13.21
CA ARG A 103 0.26 -3.30 12.72
C ARG A 103 1.30 -3.20 13.85
N LEU A 104 1.19 -2.19 14.71
CA LEU A 104 2.09 -2.03 15.86
C LEU A 104 1.97 -3.17 16.87
N ARG A 105 0.76 -3.67 17.12
CA ARG A 105 0.53 -4.85 18.00
C ARG A 105 1.15 -6.10 17.41
N ALA A 106 0.94 -6.36 16.13
CA ALA A 106 1.56 -7.49 15.44
C ALA A 106 3.09 -7.41 15.52
N ALA A 107 3.67 -6.23 15.27
CA ALA A 107 5.11 -6.01 15.34
C ALA A 107 5.70 -6.07 16.77
N SER A 108 4.87 -5.91 17.81
CA SER A 108 5.32 -5.98 19.21
C SER A 108 5.33 -7.41 19.77
N ASN A 109 4.69 -8.36 19.08
CA ASN A 109 4.59 -9.76 19.50
C ASN A 109 5.74 -10.64 18.96
N THR A 110 6.75 -10.05 18.32
CA THR A 110 7.92 -10.78 17.80
C THR A 110 9.10 -10.62 18.76
N ASP A 111 9.72 -11.73 19.17
CA ASP A 111 10.84 -11.75 20.14
C ASP A 111 12.11 -11.07 19.62
N ALA A 112 12.25 -10.90 18.30
CA ALA A 112 13.30 -10.11 17.68
C ALA A 112 12.77 -8.69 17.42
N GLY A 113 13.51 -7.67 17.87
CA GLY A 113 13.19 -6.28 17.53
C GLY A 113 13.16 -6.10 16.01
N ILE A 114 11.98 -5.81 15.46
CA ILE A 114 11.82 -5.58 14.02
C ILE A 114 12.49 -4.25 13.65
N VAL A 115 13.45 -4.31 12.73
CA VAL A 115 14.01 -3.15 12.04
C VAL A 115 13.72 -3.34 10.55
N THR A 116 13.00 -2.39 9.95
CA THR A 116 12.70 -2.37 8.52
C THR A 116 13.36 -1.16 7.88
N THR A 117 13.83 -1.27 6.64
CA THR A 117 14.38 -0.13 5.90
C THR A 117 13.37 0.34 4.85
N HIS A 118 13.07 1.63 4.82
CA HIS A 118 12.21 2.26 3.82
C HIS A 118 12.85 3.58 3.39
N ASP A 119 13.01 3.79 2.08
CA ASP A 119 13.71 4.94 1.48
C ASP A 119 15.10 5.21 2.09
N GLY A 120 15.86 4.15 2.39
CA GLY A 120 17.19 4.24 3.01
C GLY A 120 17.19 4.59 4.49
N GLU A 121 16.02 4.72 5.12
CA GLU A 121 15.87 5.01 6.54
C GLU A 121 15.44 3.77 7.32
N GLU A 122 16.07 3.53 8.48
CA GLU A 122 15.68 2.45 9.38
C GLU A 122 14.46 2.84 10.22
N TRP A 123 13.51 1.92 10.34
CA TRP A 123 12.27 2.07 11.09
C TRP A 123 12.12 0.96 12.12
N THR A 124 11.88 1.38 13.37
CA THR A 124 11.58 0.49 14.49
C THR A 124 10.19 0.78 15.03
N PRO A 125 9.48 -0.18 15.65
CA PRO A 125 8.18 0.08 16.29
C PRO A 125 8.22 1.26 17.26
N ARG A 126 9.32 1.39 18.02
CA ARG A 126 9.54 2.51 18.95
C ARG A 126 9.67 3.85 18.22
N LYS A 127 10.41 3.90 17.11
CA LYS A 127 10.54 5.11 16.28
C LYS A 127 9.21 5.50 15.66
N ILE A 128 8.45 4.53 15.14
CA ILE A 128 7.11 4.76 14.57
C ILE A 128 6.19 5.40 15.60
N VAL A 129 6.04 4.80 16.78
CA VAL A 129 5.20 5.34 17.87
C VAL A 129 5.62 6.76 18.24
N ARG A 130 6.93 6.99 18.42
CA ARG A 130 7.46 8.32 18.73
C ARG A 130 7.10 9.34 17.64
N ARG A 131 7.35 9.04 16.36
CA ARG A 131 7.05 9.95 15.23
C ARG A 131 5.56 10.25 15.11
N MET A 132 4.69 9.25 15.31
CA MET A 132 3.24 9.46 15.31
C MET A 132 2.81 10.44 16.41
N LEU A 133 3.34 10.29 17.63
CA LEU A 133 3.02 11.17 18.76
C LEU A 133 3.57 12.59 18.55
N GLU A 134 4.80 12.73 18.06
CA GLU A 134 5.42 14.03 17.73
C GLU A 134 4.56 14.78 16.70
N HIS A 135 4.23 14.13 15.59
CA HIS A 135 3.49 14.71 14.47
C HIS A 135 2.06 15.11 14.87
N GLU A 136 1.35 14.27 15.64
CA GLU A 136 0.02 14.60 16.15
C GLU A 136 0.06 15.83 17.08
N ARG A 137 1.07 15.93 17.96
CA ARG A 137 1.22 17.09 18.85
C ARG A 137 1.55 18.37 18.09
N GLU A 138 2.38 18.29 17.06
CA GLU A 138 2.71 19.42 16.18
C GLU A 138 1.45 19.99 15.53
N HIS A 139 0.65 19.14 14.88
CA HIS A 139 -0.57 19.59 14.22
C HIS A 139 -1.66 20.03 15.19
N ILE A 140 -1.71 19.50 16.42
CA ILE A 140 -2.57 20.06 17.48
C ILE A 140 -2.19 21.53 17.75
N GLN A 141 -0.91 21.87 17.80
CA GLN A 141 -0.49 23.27 18.01
C GLN A 141 -0.82 24.14 16.80
N GLN A 142 -0.61 23.64 15.59
CA GLN A 142 -0.98 24.34 14.37
C GLN A 142 -2.50 24.65 14.32
N ILE A 143 -3.35 23.67 14.64
CA ILE A 143 -4.80 23.86 14.68
C ILE A 143 -5.19 24.89 15.74
N ARG A 144 -4.55 24.86 16.93
CA ARG A 144 -4.80 25.86 17.99
C ARG A 144 -4.44 27.26 17.52
N ALA A 145 -3.33 27.45 16.81
CA ALA A 145 -2.93 28.74 16.26
C ALA A 145 -3.96 29.24 15.23
N MET A 146 -4.41 28.37 14.31
CA MET A 146 -5.43 28.72 13.32
C MET A 146 -6.75 29.15 13.97
N LEU A 147 -7.20 28.44 15.02
CA LEU A 147 -8.41 28.79 15.76
C LEU A 147 -8.29 30.15 16.46
N ALA A 148 -7.12 30.45 17.04
CA ALA A 148 -6.85 31.74 17.66
C ALA A 148 -6.87 32.89 16.62
N GLU A 149 -6.25 32.69 15.46
CA GLU A 149 -6.28 33.66 14.36
C GLU A 149 -7.69 33.89 13.82
N MET A 150 -8.47 32.82 13.65
CA MET A 150 -9.87 32.92 13.22
C MET A 150 -10.71 33.72 14.23
N ALA A 151 -10.50 33.49 15.53
CA ALA A 151 -11.19 34.22 16.58
C ALA A 151 -10.81 35.70 16.61
N ALA A 152 -9.54 36.04 16.34
CA ALA A 152 -9.08 37.43 16.29
C ALA A 152 -9.57 38.23 15.06
N LYS A 153 -9.99 37.53 14.00
CA LYS A 153 -10.53 38.13 12.76
C LYS A 153 -12.06 38.28 12.77
N LYS A 154 -12.74 37.71 13.75
CA LYS A 154 -14.18 37.89 13.98
C LYS A 154 -14.43 39.03 14.96
#